data_AF-I0IM34-F1
#
_entry.id   AF-I0IM34-F1
#
_cell.length_a   1.000
_cell.length_b   1.000
_cell.length_c   1.000
_cell.angle_alpha   90.00
_cell.angle_beta   90.00
_cell.angle_gamma   90.00
#
_symmetry.space_group_name_H-M   'P 1'
#
loop_
_entity.id
_entity.type
_entity.pdbx_description
1 polymer ?
#
loop_
_entity_poly.entity_id
_entity_poly.type
_entity_poly.pdbx_seq_one_letter_code
_entity_poly.pdbx_strand_id
1 'polypeptide(L)' 'MTYRFADLEGIIFGIRTPLEDKVRIFNIIATKYKEHGRGSFEFSQAAYSGHSGKIEIRRLDLLRVNGS' A
#
# COMPACT_ATOMS: atom_id res chain seq x y z
N MET A 1 -1.98 6.60 -24.65
CA MET A 1 -2.02 5.62 -23.55
C MET A 1 -2.98 6.14 -22.48
N THR A 2 -4.05 5.41 -22.19
CA THR A 2 -4.95 5.73 -21.06
C THR A 2 -4.64 4.74 -19.95
N TYR A 3 -4.20 5.24 -18.80
CA TYR A 3 -3.87 4.40 -17.66
C TYR A 3 -5.15 3.94 -16.97
N ARG A 4 -5.39 2.62 -16.87
CA ARG A 4 -6.56 2.08 -16.19
C ARG A 4 -6.16 1.59 -14.82
N PHE A 5 -7.10 1.68 -13.88
CA PHE A 5 -6.88 1.16 -12.53
C PHE A 5 -6.49 -0.33 -12.51
N ALA A 6 -7.04 -1.12 -13.44
CA ALA A 6 -6.72 -2.53 -13.58
C ALA A 6 -5.26 -2.82 -14.00
N ASP A 7 -4.51 -1.79 -14.40
CA ASP A 7 -3.08 -1.84 -14.73
C ASP A 7 -2.19 -1.47 -13.51
N LEU A 8 -2.77 -1.15 -12.34
CA LEU A 8 -2.04 -0.91 -11.08
C LEU A 8 -1.92 -2.21 -10.26
N GLU A 9 -0.68 -2.57 -9.90
CA GLU A 9 -0.39 -3.77 -9.09
C GLU A 9 -0.12 -3.44 -7.60
N GLY A 10 0.30 -2.21 -7.30
CA GLY A 10 0.62 -1.82 -5.93
C GLY A 10 0.97 -0.34 -5.77
N ILE A 11 1.23 0.07 -4.54
CA ILE A 11 1.71 1.41 -4.18
C ILE A 11 2.83 1.34 -3.15
N ILE A 12 3.82 2.22 -3.30
CA ILE A 12 4.87 2.44 -2.30
C ILE A 12 4.66 3.82 -1.68
N PHE A 13 4.35 3.87 -0.39
CA PHE A 13 4.27 5.11 0.35
C PHE A 13 5.65 5.69 0.65
N GLY A 14 5.76 7.01 0.61
CA GLY A 14 6.96 7.70 1.07
C GLY A 14 7.14 7.58 2.59
N ILE A 15 8.38 7.77 3.05
CA ILE A 15 8.76 7.66 4.46
C ILE A 15 7.89 8.57 5.34
N ARG A 16 7.57 9.78 4.84
CA ARG A 16 6.83 10.82 5.56
C ARG A 16 5.33 10.83 5.29
N THR A 17 4.79 9.88 4.52
CA THR A 17 3.35 9.83 4.25
C THR A 17 2.59 9.59 5.58
N PRO A 18 1.69 10.50 5.98
CA PRO A 18 0.91 10.36 7.22
C PRO A 18 0.04 9.10 7.21
N LEU A 19 -0.26 8.57 8.39
CA LEU A 19 -1.13 7.40 8.54
C LEU A 19 -2.55 7.66 7.99
N GLU A 20 -3.10 8.85 8.25
CA GLU A 20 -4.43 9.24 7.75
C GLU A 20 -4.53 9.19 6.22
N ASP A 21 -3.48 9.63 5.53
CA ASP A 21 -3.42 9.62 4.07
C ASP A 21 -3.30 8.19 3.54
N LYS A 22 -2.49 7.35 4.21
CA LYS A 22 -2.41 5.92 3.89
C LYS A 22 -3.78 5.27 4.02
N VAL A 23 -4.48 5.49 5.14
CA VAL A 23 -5.84 4.95 5.39
C VAL A 23 -6.82 5.43 4.31
N ARG A 24 -6.79 6.72 3.95
CA ARG A 24 -7.63 7.26 2.87
C ARG A 24 -7.36 6.55 1.55
N ILE A 25 -6.09 6.34 1.20
CA ILE A 25 -5.69 5.65 -0.02
C ILE A 25 -6.10 4.17 0.02
N PHE A 26 -5.92 3.45 1.14
CA PHE A 26 -6.41 2.09 1.32
C PHE A 26 -7.90 1.97 1.00
N ASN A 27 -8.72 2.91 1.49
CA ASN A 27 -10.16 2.92 1.23
C ASN A 27 -10.51 3.18 -0.25
N ILE A 28 -9.78 4.08 -0.92
CA ILE A 28 -9.94 4.36 -2.35
C ILE A 28 -9.61 3.11 -3.18
N ILE A 29 -8.48 2.45 -2.90
CA ILE A 29 -8.06 1.22 -3.58
C ILE A 29 -9.08 0.11 -3.32
N ALA A 30 -9.52 -0.08 -2.08
CA ALA A 30 -10.52 -1.11 -1.73
C ALA A 30 -11.84 -0.91 -2.48
N THR A 31 -12.30 0.34 -2.61
CA THR A 31 -13.51 0.69 -3.37
C THR A 31 -13.33 0.36 -4.84
N LYS A 32 -12.21 0.77 -5.44
CA LYS A 32 -11.91 0.49 -6.85
C LYS A 32 -11.78 -1.01 -7.13
N TYR A 33 -11.24 -1.78 -6.19
CA TYR A 33 -11.15 -3.24 -6.28
C TYR A 33 -12.54 -3.90 -6.26
N LYS A 34 -13.45 -3.45 -5.40
CA LYS A 34 -14.85 -3.94 -5.38
C LYS A 34 -15.56 -3.70 -6.72
N GLU A 35 -15.28 -2.58 -7.38
CA GLU A 35 -15.90 -2.21 -8.67
C GLU A 35 -15.35 -3.03 -9.85
N HIS A 36 -14.07 -3.42 -9.81
CA HIS A 36 -13.37 -4.01 -10.97
C HIS A 36 -13.05 -5.52 -10.84
N GLY A 37 -13.30 -6.14 -9.69
CA GLY A 37 -13.33 -7.60 -9.54
C GLY A 37 -12.00 -8.31 -9.78
N ARG A 38 -10.89 -7.81 -9.22
CA ARG A 38 -9.55 -8.42 -9.40
C ARG A 38 -8.82 -8.63 -8.07
N GLY A 39 -7.86 -9.56 -8.08
CA GLY A 39 -6.51 -9.53 -7.49
C GLY A 39 -6.21 -9.15 -6.03
N SER A 40 -4.97 -9.45 -5.62
CA SER A 40 -4.29 -8.81 -4.50
C SER A 40 -3.69 -7.46 -4.94
N PHE A 41 -3.68 -6.46 -4.06
CA PHE A 41 -2.95 -5.20 -4.28
C PHE A 41 -1.80 -5.09 -3.28
N GLU A 42 -0.59 -4.81 -3.76
CA GLU A 42 0.57 -4.68 -2.87
C GLU A 42 0.63 -3.28 -2.25
N PHE A 43 0.70 -3.23 -0.92
CA PHE A 43 1.00 -2.00 -0.20
C PHE A 43 2.38 -2.12 0.42
N SER A 44 3.22 -1.14 0.12
CA SER A 44 4.60 -1.07 0.59
C SER A 44 4.89 0.35 1.09
N GLN A 45 5.95 0.50 1.87
CA GLN A 45 6.41 1.79 2.36
C GLN A 45 7.94 1.86 2.31
N ALA A 46 8.46 2.98 1.84
CA ALA A 46 9.84 3.35 2.04
C ALA A 46 10.10 3.60 3.53
N ALA A 47 11.10 2.93 4.10
CA ALA A 47 11.53 3.06 5.48
C ALA A 47 13.05 3.23 5.53
N TYR A 48 13.52 4.12 6.41
CA TYR A 48 14.95 4.23 6.67
C TYR A 48 15.41 3.06 7.54
N SER A 49 16.47 2.38 7.12
CA SER A 49 17.09 1.29 7.85
C SER A 49 18.31 1.81 8.58
N GLY A 50 18.23 1.87 9.91
CA GLY A 50 19.34 2.30 10.76
C GLY A 50 20.57 1.38 10.66
N HIS A 51 20.37 0.11 10.29
CA HIS A 51 21.44 -0.87 10.13
C HIS A 51 22.23 -0.67 8.83
N SER A 52 21.54 -0.45 7.70
CA SER A 52 22.19 -0.30 6.39
C SER A 52 22.49 1.15 6.02
N GLY A 53 21.93 2.12 6.74
CA GLY A 53 22.02 3.55 6.42
C GLY A 53 21.26 3.94 5.15
N LYS A 54 20.37 3.06 4.66
CA LYS A 54 19.69 3.20 3.36
C LYS A 54 18.17 3.23 3.52
N ILE A 55 17.50 3.69 2.46
CA ILE A 55 16.05 3.54 2.32
C ILE A 55 15.77 2.14 1.77
N GLU A 56 14.94 1.40 2.49
CA GLU A 56 14.47 0.07 2.11
C GLU A 56 12.96 0.13 1.86
N ILE A 57 12.47 -0.71 0.95
CA ILE A 57 11.02 -0.89 0.75
C ILE A 57 10.56 -2.04 1.62
N ARG A 58 9.54 -1.78 2.45
CA ARG A 58 8.93 -2.78 3.32
C ARG A 58 7.48 -2.96 2.96
N ARG A 59 7.03 -4.21 2.81
CA ARG A 59 5.60 -4.49 2.66
C ARG A 59 4.85 -4.09 3.93
N LEU A 60 3.68 -3.52 3.73
CA LEU A 60 2.69 -3.28 4.76
C LEU A 60 1.77 -4.50 4.78
N ASP A 61 2.24 -5.60 5.35
CA ASP A 61 1.37 -6.73 5.62
C ASP A 61 0.37 -6.30 6.70
N LEU A 62 -0.92 -6.37 6.36
CA LEU A 62 -1.99 -6.18 7.35
C LEU A 62 -1.80 -7.27 8.41
N LEU A 63 -1.32 -6.88 9.60
CA LEU A 63 -1.33 -7.77 10.76
C LEU A 63 -2.77 -8.27 10.91
N ARG A 64 -2.97 -9.57 10.70
CA ARG A 64 -4.21 -10.24 11.03
C ARG A 64 -4.37 -10.10 12.54
N VAL A 65 -5.22 -9.17 12.97
CA VAL A 65 -5.66 -9.11 14.37
C VAL A 65 -6.52 -10.35 14.56
N ASN A 66 -5.94 -11.42 15.09
CA ASN A 66 -6.73 -12.53 15.62
C ASN A 66 -7.48 -11.97 16.82
N GLY A 67 -8.76 -11.66 16.62
CA GLY A 67 -9.67 -11.33 17.71
C GLY A 67 -9.84 -12.56 18.60
N SER A 68 -9.56 -12.40 19.88
CA SER A 68 -10.02 -13.29 20.95
C SER A 68 -11.46 -12.99 21.33
#